data_AF-A0A9W6SI09-F1
#
_entry.id   AF-A0A9W6SI09-F1
#
_cell.length_a   1.000
_cell.length_b   1.000
_cell.length_c   1.000
_cell.angle_alpha   90.00
_cell.angle_beta   90.00
_cell.angle_gamma   90.00
#
_symmetry.space_group_name_H-M   'P 1'
#
loop_
_entity.id
_entity.type
_entity.pdbx_description
1 polymer ?
#
loop_
_entity_poly.entity_id
_entity_poly.type
_entity_poly.pdbx_seq_one_letter_code
_entity_poly.pdbx_strand_id
1 'polypeptide(L)'
;MKIRATAMVVAACGLLAACTSTPPAADPRPAPSAPADLAAGLSEPVADPVYPDLGNPGTDVLHYGLSLSYEPDARVLKGHAVITVRATGDASSLRLDLAETMKVSAVTADGRAVEHRHTGNDLEIVVPVTTNAVVVLAVDYAGEPTRAPAPASRGDMTEGVGMSVGPNGAVWTFQEPYGAFTWYPVNDQPSDEALYDITASVPEGWTGVATGVPSGEETTGGRHVTQYHSADPVASYVVTFAVDRFVRIDGGETDGGAPIVSWVRENSRSAWEPILATIGDKVAWLEKRYGPYPFAHTGVVAVGGESGMETQGTITLSDGIANVPKEAEAVLLHELAHQWYGDAVTPSDWRGVWLNEGMATFVQAQWVSDMGGETLDAAIARWRGMDARMRTSYGPPGSYRPGDFASGNVYYCPALMLAEIRARMGEAPFEAMMRDWVQQQRNTHQDRASFTAWVVERGGTDMRVLIDTWLDSPTTPA
;
A
#
# COMPACT_ATOMS: atom_id res chain seq x y z
N MET A 1 -68.78 47.05 33.04
CA MET A 1 -67.96 45.99 32.43
C MET A 1 -66.49 46.39 32.52
N LYS A 2 -65.74 45.79 33.46
CA LYS A 2 -64.27 45.64 33.47
C LYS A 2 -63.89 45.03 34.84
N ILE A 3 -63.58 43.74 34.79
CA ILE A 3 -63.29 42.85 35.92
C ILE A 3 -61.81 42.99 36.29
N ARG A 4 -61.54 43.02 37.59
CA ARG A 4 -60.19 42.99 38.20
C ARG A 4 -59.58 41.59 38.03
N ALA A 5 -58.31 41.52 37.60
CA ALA A 5 -57.54 40.30 37.59
C ALA A 5 -56.46 40.36 38.69
N THR A 6 -56.57 39.45 39.65
CA THR A 6 -55.63 39.21 40.75
C THR A 6 -54.58 38.21 40.28
N ALA A 7 -53.30 38.54 40.40
CA ALA A 7 -52.19 37.64 40.07
C ALA A 7 -51.95 36.63 41.21
N MET A 8 -52.02 35.34 40.91
CA MET A 8 -51.55 34.25 41.77
C MET A 8 -50.09 33.90 41.40
N VAL A 9 -49.24 33.82 42.42
CA VAL A 9 -47.88 33.27 42.33
C VAL A 9 -47.98 31.75 42.56
N VAL A 10 -47.55 30.95 41.59
CA VAL A 10 -47.39 29.50 41.73
C VAL A 10 -45.90 29.19 41.81
N ALA A 11 -45.48 28.63 42.95
CA ALA A 11 -44.14 28.10 43.16
C ALA A 11 -44.10 26.65 42.62
N ALA A 12 -43.24 26.40 41.64
CA ALA A 12 -42.98 25.06 41.10
C ALA A 12 -41.69 24.50 41.72
N CYS A 13 -41.82 23.43 42.50
CA CYS A 13 -40.70 22.60 42.97
C CYS A 13 -40.13 21.79 41.79
N GLY A 14 -38.86 22.02 41.45
CA GLY A 14 -38.12 21.20 40.49
C GLY A 14 -37.56 19.94 41.17
N LEU A 15 -38.01 18.77 40.72
CA LEU A 15 -37.36 17.49 40.99
C LEU A 15 -36.13 17.35 40.06
N LEU A 16 -34.93 17.35 40.64
CA LEU A 16 -33.69 16.99 39.95
C LEU A 16 -33.64 15.46 39.79
N ALA A 17 -33.94 14.96 38.59
CA ALA A 17 -33.63 13.59 38.20
C ALA A 17 -32.12 13.50 37.89
N ALA A 18 -31.38 12.79 38.73
CA ALA A 18 -29.98 12.49 38.50
C ALA A 18 -29.88 11.45 37.36
N CYS A 19 -29.45 11.89 36.17
CA CYS A 19 -29.04 10.99 35.10
C CYS A 19 -27.68 10.39 35.47
N THR A 20 -27.67 9.17 36.02
CA THR A 20 -26.47 8.34 36.07
C THR A 20 -26.18 7.83 34.66
N SER A 21 -25.28 8.50 33.93
CA SER A 21 -24.73 7.99 32.68
C SER A 21 -23.82 6.80 33.01
N THR A 22 -24.24 5.59 32.67
CA THR A 22 -23.38 4.41 32.63
C THR A 22 -22.25 4.69 31.62
N PRO A 23 -20.97 4.49 31.97
CA PRO A 23 -19.89 4.58 30.99
C PRO A 23 -20.14 3.59 29.84
N PRO A 24 -19.85 3.95 28.59
CA PRO A 24 -19.84 2.97 27.51
C PRO A 24 -18.91 1.81 27.88
N ALA A 25 -19.32 0.58 27.58
CA ALA A 25 -18.51 -0.60 27.80
C ALA A 25 -17.17 -0.44 27.07
N ALA A 26 -16.06 -0.68 27.78
CA ALA A 26 -14.74 -0.72 27.19
C ALA A 26 -14.73 -1.80 26.09
N ASP A 27 -14.19 -1.43 24.93
CA ASP A 27 -14.02 -2.32 23.79
C ASP A 27 -13.12 -3.49 24.22
N PRO A 28 -13.59 -4.76 24.19
CA PRO A 28 -12.92 -5.89 24.82
C PRO A 28 -11.69 -6.39 24.04
N ARG A 29 -11.11 -5.58 23.14
CA ARG A 29 -10.04 -5.99 22.25
C ARG A 29 -8.72 -6.18 23.03
N PRO A 30 -8.04 -7.34 22.92
CA PRO A 30 -6.66 -7.44 23.35
C PRO A 30 -5.84 -6.46 22.51
N ALA A 31 -5.12 -5.54 23.16
CA ALA A 31 -4.22 -4.64 22.47
C ALA A 31 -3.15 -5.48 21.73
N PRO A 32 -2.86 -5.20 20.45
CA PRO A 32 -1.73 -5.82 19.79
C PRO A 32 -0.47 -5.51 20.61
N SER A 33 0.22 -6.54 21.09
CA SER A 33 1.54 -6.40 21.68
C SER A 33 2.57 -6.43 20.56
N ALA A 34 3.55 -5.53 20.59
CA ALA A 34 4.65 -5.53 19.62
C ALA A 34 5.29 -6.94 19.49
N PRO A 35 5.62 -7.40 18.27
CA PRO A 35 6.26 -8.68 18.05
C PRO A 35 7.60 -8.79 18.80
N ALA A 36 7.99 -10.03 19.14
CA ALA A 36 9.21 -10.29 19.91
C ALA A 36 10.52 -10.03 19.12
N ASP A 37 10.45 -9.98 17.79
CA ASP A 37 11.56 -9.61 16.92
C ASP A 37 11.11 -8.51 15.95
N LEU A 38 11.77 -7.36 16.02
CA LEU A 38 11.50 -6.18 15.21
C LEU A 38 12.60 -5.95 14.16
N ALA A 39 13.63 -6.80 14.12
CA ALA A 39 14.79 -6.58 13.25
C ALA A 39 14.42 -6.60 11.76
N ALA A 40 13.39 -7.37 11.39
CA ALA A 40 12.88 -7.43 10.03
C ALA A 40 12.17 -6.14 9.58
N GLY A 41 11.67 -5.32 10.52
CA GLY A 41 11.06 -4.02 10.23
C GLY A 41 12.03 -2.84 10.32
N LEU A 42 13.34 -3.09 10.43
CA LEU A 42 14.32 -2.01 10.47
C LEU A 42 14.58 -1.47 9.06
N SER A 43 14.25 -0.21 8.85
CA SER A 43 14.48 0.50 7.59
C SER A 43 15.57 1.56 7.73
N GLU A 44 15.95 2.25 6.66
CA GLU A 44 16.79 3.46 6.74
C GLU A 44 16.11 4.56 5.93
N PRO A 45 15.08 5.21 6.52
CA PRO A 45 14.19 6.04 5.74
C PRO A 45 14.88 7.31 5.23
N VAL A 46 14.56 7.68 3.98
CA VAL A 46 15.16 8.82 3.28
C VAL A 46 14.08 9.79 2.83
N ALA A 47 14.42 11.08 2.82
CA ALA A 47 13.51 12.09 2.33
C ALA A 47 13.21 11.88 0.84
N ASP A 48 11.92 11.84 0.50
CA ASP A 48 11.50 11.73 -0.89
C ASP A 48 11.62 13.09 -1.61
N PRO A 49 12.40 13.20 -2.69
CA PRO A 49 12.56 14.47 -3.39
C PRO A 49 11.39 14.83 -4.31
N VAL A 50 10.48 13.89 -4.59
CA VAL A 50 9.25 14.10 -5.36
C VAL A 50 8.14 14.58 -4.43
N TYR A 51 8.05 14.02 -3.23
CA TYR A 51 7.06 14.37 -2.21
C TYR A 51 7.71 14.71 -0.85
N PRO A 52 8.46 15.82 -0.75
CA PRO A 52 9.27 16.14 0.44
C PRO A 52 8.44 16.50 1.69
N ASP A 53 7.14 16.72 1.52
CA ASP A 53 6.22 17.04 2.61
C ASP A 53 5.59 15.79 3.26
N LEU A 54 5.82 14.59 2.69
CA LEU A 54 5.30 13.31 3.18
C LEU A 54 6.42 12.46 3.76
N GLY A 55 6.08 11.65 4.76
CA GLY A 55 7.04 10.88 5.52
C GLY A 55 7.99 11.75 6.33
N ASN A 56 8.88 11.12 7.08
CA ASN A 56 9.89 11.76 7.90
C ASN A 56 11.11 10.85 7.99
N PRO A 57 12.26 11.22 7.40
CA PRO A 57 13.49 10.42 7.52
C PRO A 57 14.02 10.35 8.96
N GLY A 58 13.51 11.21 9.87
CA GLY A 58 13.78 11.17 11.31
C GLY A 58 13.11 10.02 12.08
N THR A 59 12.14 9.36 11.44
CA THR A 59 11.28 8.31 12.00
C THR A 59 11.53 7.03 11.20
N ASP A 60 11.77 5.92 11.87
CA ASP A 60 11.77 4.56 11.29
C ASP A 60 10.74 3.72 12.05
N VAL A 61 9.69 3.29 11.37
CA VAL A 61 8.62 2.52 12.01
C VAL A 61 8.90 1.05 11.88
N LEU A 62 9.12 0.38 13.02
CA LEU A 62 9.44 -1.04 13.06
C LEU A 62 8.18 -1.92 12.97
N HIS A 63 7.06 -1.43 13.52
CA HIS A 63 5.81 -2.18 13.58
C HIS A 63 4.59 -1.28 13.73
N TYR A 64 3.52 -1.64 13.02
CA TYR A 64 2.17 -1.11 13.19
C TYR A 64 1.21 -2.19 13.71
N GLY A 65 0.68 -2.00 14.91
CA GLY A 65 -0.50 -2.69 15.42
C GLY A 65 -1.76 -1.84 15.19
N LEU A 66 -2.55 -2.15 14.17
CA LEU A 66 -3.72 -1.38 13.77
C LEU A 66 -5.01 -2.08 14.18
N SER A 67 -5.75 -1.47 15.10
CA SER A 67 -7.07 -1.94 15.54
C SER A 67 -8.18 -1.04 14.99
N LEU A 68 -8.75 -1.46 13.87
CA LEU A 68 -9.64 -0.67 13.02
C LEU A 68 -11.09 -1.11 13.18
N SER A 69 -11.96 -0.19 13.55
CA SER A 69 -13.41 -0.41 13.63
C SER A 69 -14.10 0.50 12.63
N TYR A 70 -14.80 -0.09 11.65
CA TYR A 70 -15.46 0.65 10.59
C TYR A 70 -16.96 0.45 10.63
N GLU A 71 -17.71 1.55 10.41
CA GLU A 71 -19.17 1.58 10.38
C GLU A 71 -19.66 1.97 8.99
N PRO A 72 -20.05 1.03 8.11
CA PRO A 72 -20.40 1.31 6.71
C PRO A 72 -21.53 2.33 6.52
N ASP A 73 -22.56 2.27 7.36
CA ASP A 73 -23.71 3.18 7.29
C ASP A 73 -23.33 4.61 7.70
N ALA A 74 -22.42 4.75 8.68
CA ALA A 74 -21.95 6.04 9.17
C ALA A 74 -20.74 6.57 8.41
N ARG A 75 -20.04 5.70 7.64
CA ARG A 75 -18.78 5.98 6.95
C ARG A 75 -17.67 6.46 7.87
N VAL A 76 -17.69 6.00 9.11
CA VAL A 76 -16.71 6.37 10.13
C VAL A 76 -15.75 5.22 10.37
N LEU A 77 -14.46 5.51 10.26
CA LEU A 77 -13.37 4.67 10.74
C LEU A 77 -12.94 5.15 12.12
N LYS A 78 -12.79 4.22 13.07
CA LYS A 78 -12.17 4.42 14.37
C LYS A 78 -10.93 3.56 14.43
N GLY A 79 -9.78 4.17 14.71
CA GLY A 79 -8.53 3.47 14.83
C GLY A 79 -7.93 3.60 16.23
N HIS A 80 -7.33 2.52 16.69
CA HIS A 80 -6.33 2.50 17.74
C HIS A 80 -5.05 1.96 17.12
N ALA A 81 -4.06 2.82 16.93
CA ALA A 81 -2.78 2.46 16.35
C ALA A 81 -1.71 2.38 17.45
N VAL A 82 -1.08 1.22 17.60
CA VAL A 82 0.11 1.00 18.43
C VAL A 82 1.30 0.93 17.48
N ILE A 83 2.24 1.86 17.59
CA ILE A 83 3.31 2.05 16.61
C ILE A 83 4.64 1.98 17.35
N THR A 84 5.50 1.04 16.96
CA THR A 84 6.85 0.96 17.50
C THR A 84 7.81 1.69 16.59
N VAL A 85 8.44 2.75 17.08
CA VAL A 85 9.27 3.66 16.29
C VAL A 85 10.70 3.66 16.81
N ARG A 86 11.69 3.57 15.91
CA ARG A 86 13.09 3.94 16.15
C ARG A 86 13.31 5.37 15.66
N ALA A 87 13.88 6.23 16.50
CA ALA A 87 14.33 7.54 16.07
C ALA A 87 15.67 7.42 15.31
N THR A 88 15.76 7.94 14.09
CA THR A 88 17.01 7.90 13.30
C THR A 88 17.98 9.04 13.66
N GLY A 89 17.52 9.99 14.48
CA GLY A 89 18.28 11.12 14.99
C GLY A 89 17.73 11.67 16.30
N ASP A 90 18.47 12.61 16.90
CA ASP A 90 18.00 13.32 18.10
C ASP A 90 16.88 14.30 17.72
N ALA A 91 15.76 14.25 18.42
CA ALA A 91 14.61 15.12 18.16
C ALA A 91 13.82 15.45 19.43
N SER A 92 13.12 16.58 19.44
CA SER A 92 12.18 16.95 20.52
C SER A 92 10.78 16.38 20.33
N SER A 93 10.47 15.93 19.12
CA SER A 93 9.18 15.38 18.71
C SER A 93 9.37 14.35 17.61
N LEU A 94 8.41 13.43 17.51
CA LEU A 94 8.25 12.52 16.37
C LEU A 94 7.10 13.03 15.50
N ARG A 95 7.19 12.83 14.19
CA ARG A 95 6.15 13.18 13.22
C ARG A 95 5.70 11.95 12.46
N LEU A 96 4.38 11.82 12.31
CA LEU A 96 3.69 10.90 11.42
C LEU A 96 2.72 11.69 10.56
N ASP A 97 2.40 11.18 9.39
CA ASP A 97 1.34 11.67 8.51
C ASP A 97 -0.01 11.08 8.94
N LEU A 98 -1.02 11.93 9.08
CA LEU A 98 -2.41 11.56 9.32
C LEU A 98 -3.33 12.65 8.78
N ALA A 99 -4.28 12.31 7.91
CA ALA A 99 -5.18 13.27 7.31
C ALA A 99 -5.97 14.04 8.38
N GLU A 100 -6.19 15.34 8.17
CA GLU A 100 -6.93 16.18 9.12
C GLU A 100 -8.36 15.69 9.42
N THR A 101 -8.95 14.89 8.53
CA THR A 101 -10.28 14.29 8.72
C THR A 101 -10.29 13.20 9.80
N MET A 102 -9.12 12.62 10.10
CA MET A 102 -8.92 11.64 11.17
C MET A 102 -8.59 12.35 12.49
N LYS A 103 -9.61 12.66 13.28
CA LYS A 103 -9.43 13.41 14.53
C LYS A 103 -8.80 12.56 15.61
N VAL A 104 -7.61 12.95 16.05
CA VAL A 104 -6.89 12.36 17.18
C VAL A 104 -7.54 12.78 18.50
N SER A 105 -7.85 11.81 19.35
CA SER A 105 -8.47 12.03 20.66
C SER A 105 -7.49 11.78 21.82
N ALA A 106 -6.51 10.90 21.64
CA ALA A 106 -5.48 10.63 22.62
C ALA A 106 -4.19 10.15 21.95
N VAL A 107 -3.06 10.53 22.55
CA VAL A 107 -1.73 10.00 22.21
C VAL A 107 -0.99 9.65 23.49
N THR A 108 -0.36 8.48 23.51
CA THR A 108 0.59 8.08 24.55
C THR A 108 1.92 7.68 23.94
N ALA A 109 3.01 7.90 24.69
CA ALA A 109 4.33 7.36 24.40
C ALA A 109 4.76 6.52 25.62
N ASP A 110 5.11 5.26 25.39
CA ASP A 110 5.45 4.27 26.41
C ASP A 110 4.41 4.21 27.55
N GLY A 111 3.14 4.28 27.17
CA GLY A 111 1.99 4.25 28.09
C GLY A 111 1.75 5.54 28.89
N ARG A 112 2.50 6.62 28.64
CA ARG A 112 2.28 7.93 29.26
C ARG A 112 1.65 8.89 28.27
N ALA A 113 0.62 9.62 28.71
CA ALA A 113 0.02 10.68 27.90
C ALA A 113 1.07 11.75 27.56
N VAL A 114 1.07 12.18 26.29
CA VAL A 114 2.00 13.20 25.77
C VAL A 114 1.23 14.31 25.06
N GLU A 115 1.83 15.49 25.01
CA GLU A 115 1.30 16.56 24.16
C GLU A 115 1.46 16.16 22.69
N HIS A 116 0.46 16.51 21.88
CA HIS A 116 0.49 16.31 20.44
C HIS A 116 -0.18 17.49 19.74
N ARG A 117 0.18 17.71 18.48
CA ARG A 117 -0.43 18.69 17.59
C ARG A 117 -0.73 18.01 16.27
N HIS A 118 -1.98 18.13 15.83
CA HIS A 118 -2.42 17.66 14.51
C HIS A 118 -2.77 18.89 13.65
N THR A 119 -1.97 19.16 12.62
CA THR A 119 -2.13 20.35 11.77
C THR A 119 -1.97 19.97 10.31
N GLY A 120 -3.01 20.17 9.51
CA GLY A 120 -3.05 19.61 8.16
C GLY A 120 -2.90 18.08 8.23
N ASN A 121 -1.94 17.55 7.48
CA ASN A 121 -1.64 16.12 7.50
C ASN A 121 -0.54 15.73 8.52
N ASP A 122 0.02 16.68 9.27
CA ASP A 122 1.11 16.39 10.21
C ASP A 122 0.55 16.09 11.61
N LEU A 123 0.81 14.88 12.13
CA LEU A 123 0.66 14.52 13.54
C LEU A 123 2.03 14.59 14.22
N GLU A 124 2.25 15.68 14.95
CA GLU A 124 3.46 15.89 15.75
C GLU A 124 3.22 15.45 17.21
N ILE A 125 4.11 14.61 17.72
CA ILE A 125 4.03 14.01 19.04
C ILE A 125 5.24 14.48 19.85
N VAL A 126 5.01 15.22 20.94
CA VAL A 126 6.06 15.84 21.75
C VAL A 126 6.68 14.80 22.68
N VAL A 127 7.69 14.11 22.16
CA VAL A 127 8.48 13.11 22.88
C VAL A 127 9.96 13.32 22.54
N PRO A 128 10.78 13.83 23.47
CA PRO A 128 12.21 13.94 23.25
C PRO A 128 12.85 12.56 23.11
N VAL A 129 13.56 12.34 22.01
CA VAL A 129 14.23 11.08 21.66
C VAL A 129 15.68 11.35 21.28
N THR A 130 16.52 10.35 21.50
CA THR A 130 17.88 10.30 20.97
C THR A 130 17.95 9.31 19.83
N THR A 131 18.96 9.45 18.99
CA THR A 131 19.28 8.50 17.93
C THR A 131 19.24 7.05 18.44
N ASN A 132 18.56 6.17 17.71
CA ASN A 132 18.26 4.76 18.03
C ASN A 132 17.37 4.50 19.26
N ALA A 133 16.78 5.54 19.87
CA ALA A 133 15.75 5.32 20.88
C ALA A 133 14.53 4.65 20.24
N VAL A 134 14.02 3.60 20.88
CA VAL A 134 12.76 2.95 20.50
C VAL A 134 11.65 3.45 21.43
N VAL A 135 10.56 3.90 20.84
CA VAL A 135 9.37 4.42 21.55
C VAL A 135 8.13 3.70 21.03
N VAL A 136 7.24 3.32 21.94
CA VAL A 136 5.92 2.78 21.56
C VAL A 136 4.89 3.90 21.67
N LEU A 137 4.34 4.31 20.53
CA LEU A 137 3.26 5.27 20.44
C LEU A 137 1.93 4.54 20.44
N ALA A 138 0.92 5.09 21.11
CA ALA A 138 -0.46 4.66 20.96
C ALA A 138 -1.32 5.87 20.61
N VAL A 139 -2.05 5.80 19.49
CA VAL A 139 -2.84 6.89 18.93
C VAL A 139 -4.29 6.43 18.76
N ASP A 140 -5.22 7.10 19.46
CA ASP A 140 -6.65 6.94 19.28
C ASP A 140 -7.18 8.01 18.35
N TYR A 141 -7.88 7.61 17.28
CA TYR A 141 -8.39 8.53 16.28
C TYR A 141 -9.70 8.04 15.65
N ALA A 142 -10.47 8.97 15.09
CA ALA A 142 -11.67 8.64 14.34
C ALA A 142 -12.00 9.69 13.28
N GLY A 143 -12.61 9.28 12.17
CA GLY A 143 -12.99 10.18 11.10
C GLY A 143 -13.69 9.49 9.95
N GLU A 144 -14.18 10.28 9.00
CA GLU A 144 -14.56 9.79 7.67
C GLU A 144 -13.31 9.82 6.77
N PRO A 145 -12.87 8.66 6.24
CA PRO A 145 -11.73 8.62 5.32
C PRO A 145 -11.98 9.50 4.11
N THR A 146 -10.99 10.29 3.73
CA THR A 146 -11.06 11.16 2.56
C THR A 146 -9.78 11.00 1.77
N ARG A 147 -9.92 10.79 0.47
CA ARG A 147 -8.78 10.66 -0.45
C ARG A 147 -7.93 11.92 -0.48
N ALA A 148 -6.63 11.71 -0.65
CA ALA A 148 -5.69 12.75 -1.00
C ALA A 148 -5.78 13.09 -2.51
N PRO A 149 -5.35 14.30 -2.92
CA PRO A 149 -5.28 14.66 -4.33
C PRO A 149 -4.43 13.69 -5.14
N ALA A 150 -4.88 13.39 -6.36
CA ALA A 150 -4.15 12.52 -7.27
C ALA A 150 -2.76 13.12 -7.61
N PRO A 151 -1.70 12.29 -7.60
CA PRO A 151 -0.33 12.73 -7.92
C PRO A 151 -0.13 12.93 -9.43
N ALA A 152 -1.10 12.52 -10.25
CA ALA A 152 -1.08 12.63 -11.70
C ALA A 152 -2.47 12.73 -12.31
N SER A 153 -2.55 13.31 -13.52
CA SER A 153 -3.78 13.34 -14.32
C SER A 153 -3.94 12.05 -15.13
N ARG A 154 -4.25 10.95 -14.45
CA ARG A 154 -4.50 9.63 -15.07
C ARG A 154 -5.98 9.24 -14.99
N GLY A 155 -6.43 8.48 -15.98
CA GLY A 155 -7.83 8.04 -16.09
C GLY A 155 -8.26 7.00 -15.05
N ASP A 156 -7.31 6.42 -14.33
CA ASP A 156 -7.49 5.41 -13.28
C ASP A 156 -7.16 5.94 -11.88
N MET A 157 -6.87 7.25 -11.76
CA MET A 157 -6.64 7.95 -10.49
C MET A 157 -7.53 9.20 -10.38
N THR A 158 -8.65 9.22 -11.11
CA THR A 158 -9.46 10.44 -11.29
C THR A 158 -10.04 10.99 -9.99
N GLU A 159 -10.20 10.11 -8.99
CA GLU A 159 -10.83 10.44 -7.74
C GLU A 159 -9.85 10.69 -6.57
N GLY A 160 -8.54 10.62 -6.82
CA GLY A 160 -7.48 10.74 -5.80
C GLY A 160 -6.93 9.40 -5.30
N VAL A 161 -6.09 9.46 -4.27
CA VAL A 161 -5.38 8.32 -3.67
C VAL A 161 -5.69 8.17 -2.19
N GLY A 162 -5.41 7.00 -1.61
CA GLY A 162 -5.74 6.63 -0.23
C GLY A 162 -7.03 5.80 -0.12
N MET A 163 -7.70 5.93 1.01
CA MET A 163 -8.93 5.20 1.30
C MET A 163 -10.14 5.86 0.60
N SER A 164 -10.81 5.07 -0.24
CA SER A 164 -12.05 5.41 -0.92
C SER A 164 -13.26 4.92 -0.12
N VAL A 165 -14.35 5.68 -0.16
CA VAL A 165 -15.65 5.28 0.43
C VAL A 165 -16.68 5.16 -0.70
N GLY A 166 -17.16 3.95 -0.94
CA GLY A 166 -18.16 3.63 -1.94
C GLY A 166 -19.57 4.10 -1.55
N PRO A 167 -20.49 4.20 -2.53
CA PRO A 167 -21.86 4.68 -2.29
C PRO A 167 -22.66 3.76 -1.35
N ASN A 168 -22.35 2.47 -1.31
CA ASN A 168 -22.94 1.47 -0.42
C ASN A 168 -22.29 1.41 0.97
N GLY A 169 -21.32 2.28 1.27
CA GLY A 169 -20.57 2.26 2.51
C GLY A 169 -19.35 1.34 2.52
N ALA A 170 -19.06 0.61 1.43
CA ALA A 170 -17.81 -0.15 1.31
C ALA A 170 -16.59 0.78 1.30
N VAL A 171 -15.44 0.29 1.76
CA VAL A 171 -14.17 1.01 1.66
C VAL A 171 -13.08 0.14 1.04
N TRP A 172 -12.11 0.78 0.41
CA TRP A 172 -10.91 0.15 -0.14
C TRP A 172 -9.79 1.17 -0.29
N THR A 173 -8.54 0.72 -0.36
CA THR A 173 -7.35 1.56 -0.47
C THR A 173 -6.68 1.44 -1.84
N PHE A 174 -6.35 2.57 -2.46
CA PHE A 174 -5.42 2.69 -3.60
C PHE A 174 -4.51 3.87 -3.30
N GLN A 175 -3.29 3.63 -2.83
CA GLN A 175 -2.53 4.63 -2.10
C GLN A 175 -1.07 4.77 -2.52
N GLU A 176 -0.69 4.28 -3.70
CA GLU A 176 0.56 4.68 -4.33
C GLU A 176 0.41 6.08 -4.94
N PRO A 177 1.40 6.97 -4.80
CA PRO A 177 2.67 6.87 -4.06
C PRO A 177 2.55 7.19 -2.57
N TYR A 178 1.41 7.72 -2.19
CA TYR A 178 1.05 8.10 -0.84
C TYR A 178 -0.46 8.02 -0.69
N GLY A 179 -0.95 7.98 0.55
CA GLY A 179 -2.37 7.96 0.85
C GLY A 179 -2.72 7.03 2.00
N ALA A 180 -1.76 6.28 2.53
CA ALA A 180 -1.91 5.55 3.77
C ALA A 180 -2.35 6.48 4.93
N PHE A 181 -1.82 7.71 4.93
CA PHE A 181 -2.17 8.73 5.93
C PHE A 181 -3.66 9.10 5.94
N THR A 182 -4.42 8.76 4.89
CA THR A 182 -5.86 9.04 4.82
C THR A 182 -6.70 8.19 5.79
N TRP A 183 -6.12 7.15 6.40
CA TRP A 183 -6.84 6.21 7.26
C TRP A 183 -6.06 5.68 8.46
N TYR A 184 -4.74 5.86 8.55
CA TYR A 184 -3.97 5.59 9.76
C TYR A 184 -2.74 6.51 9.90
N PRO A 185 -2.26 6.78 11.14
CA PRO A 185 -1.04 7.53 11.37
C PRO A 185 0.18 6.72 10.92
N VAL A 186 0.94 7.26 9.97
CA VAL A 186 1.95 6.52 9.19
C VAL A 186 3.17 7.39 8.90
N ASN A 187 4.31 6.78 8.64
CA ASN A 187 5.43 7.45 7.98
C ASN A 187 5.32 7.19 6.47
N ASP A 188 4.63 8.05 5.70
CA ASP A 188 4.14 7.68 4.36
C ASP A 188 5.21 7.83 3.26
N GLN A 189 6.23 6.97 3.29
CA GLN A 189 7.32 6.93 2.32
C GLN A 189 7.77 5.49 2.03
N PRO A 190 8.21 5.19 0.79
CA PRO A 190 8.54 3.82 0.40
C PRO A 190 9.81 3.29 1.07
N SER A 191 10.66 4.17 1.62
CA SER A 191 11.88 3.79 2.34
C SER A 191 11.68 3.42 3.81
N ASP A 192 10.45 3.47 4.32
CA ASP A 192 10.09 3.02 5.66
C ASP A 192 9.13 1.84 5.58
N GLU A 193 9.68 0.63 5.44
CA GLU A 193 8.91 -0.60 5.58
C GLU A 193 8.81 -1.02 7.05
N ALA A 194 7.66 -1.55 7.42
CA ALA A 194 7.36 -1.98 8.79
C ALA A 194 6.71 -3.35 8.82
N LEU A 195 6.70 -3.98 9.99
CA LEU A 195 5.85 -5.14 10.27
C LEU A 195 4.42 -4.70 10.59
N TYR A 196 3.43 -5.56 10.34
CA TYR A 196 2.02 -5.21 10.53
C TYR A 196 1.22 -6.30 11.25
N ASP A 197 0.43 -5.88 12.24
CA ASP A 197 -0.69 -6.64 12.77
C ASP A 197 -1.97 -5.81 12.62
N ILE A 198 -2.89 -6.27 11.78
CA ILE A 198 -4.11 -5.51 11.45
C ILE A 198 -5.32 -6.30 11.93
N THR A 199 -6.13 -5.68 12.79
CA THR A 199 -7.43 -6.19 13.23
C THR A 199 -8.53 -5.30 12.65
N ALA A 200 -9.40 -5.88 11.83
CA ALA A 200 -10.57 -5.21 11.30
C ALA A 200 -11.81 -5.66 12.08
N SER A 201 -12.62 -4.72 12.56
CA SER A 201 -13.89 -4.98 13.24
C SER A 201 -15.01 -4.27 12.52
N VAL A 202 -15.96 -5.01 11.98
CA VAL A 202 -17.05 -4.49 11.13
C VAL A 202 -18.39 -5.10 11.58
N PRO A 203 -19.56 -4.53 11.21
CA PRO A 203 -20.84 -5.16 11.52
C PRO A 203 -20.96 -6.55 10.91
N GLU A 204 -21.71 -7.44 11.58
CA GLU A 204 -22.01 -8.77 11.05
C GLU A 204 -22.57 -8.71 9.61
N GLY A 205 -22.08 -9.59 8.74
CA GLY A 205 -22.42 -9.61 7.31
C GLY A 205 -21.50 -8.75 6.42
N TRP A 206 -20.60 -7.97 7.00
CA TRP A 206 -19.44 -7.36 6.33
C TRP A 206 -18.16 -8.11 6.68
N THR A 207 -17.13 -7.97 5.86
CA THR A 207 -15.81 -8.57 6.08
C THR A 207 -14.75 -7.49 5.88
N GLY A 208 -13.83 -7.36 6.83
CA GLY A 208 -12.62 -6.57 6.66
C GLY A 208 -11.49 -7.43 6.11
N VAL A 209 -10.82 -6.96 5.06
CA VAL A 209 -9.66 -7.60 4.42
C VAL A 209 -8.47 -6.65 4.53
N ALA A 210 -7.31 -7.16 4.93
CA ALA A 210 -6.10 -6.34 5.05
C ALA A 210 -4.84 -7.09 4.59
N THR A 211 -3.71 -6.38 4.51
CA THR A 211 -2.39 -6.99 4.27
C THR A 211 -2.00 -7.92 5.40
N GLY A 212 -1.39 -9.04 5.03
CA GLY A 212 -0.88 -10.07 5.95
C GLY A 212 -1.62 -11.40 5.81
N VAL A 213 -1.06 -12.44 6.43
CA VAL A 213 -1.67 -13.77 6.50
C VAL A 213 -2.87 -13.71 7.44
N PRO A 214 -4.06 -14.21 7.05
CA PRO A 214 -5.19 -14.32 7.96
C PRO A 214 -4.81 -15.16 9.19
N SER A 215 -4.84 -14.53 10.37
CA SER A 215 -4.37 -15.13 11.64
C SER A 215 -5.51 -15.44 12.60
N GLY A 216 -6.72 -14.95 12.34
CA GLY A 216 -7.91 -15.22 13.15
C GLY A 216 -9.16 -14.56 12.61
N GLU A 217 -10.32 -15.16 12.92
CA GLU A 217 -11.64 -14.60 12.64
C GLU A 217 -12.59 -14.98 13.77
N GLU A 218 -13.39 -14.01 14.24
CA GLU A 218 -14.48 -14.26 15.16
C GLU A 218 -15.70 -13.38 14.86
N THR A 219 -16.89 -13.91 15.09
CA THR A 219 -18.12 -13.10 15.09
C THR A 219 -18.74 -13.15 16.48
N THR A 220 -18.81 -11.99 17.13
CA THR A 220 -19.33 -11.86 18.49
C THR A 220 -19.94 -10.47 18.72
N GLY A 221 -21.01 -10.39 19.49
CA GLY A 221 -21.66 -9.12 19.83
C GLY A 221 -22.18 -8.33 18.61
N GLY A 222 -22.55 -9.00 17.52
CA GLY A 222 -23.01 -8.36 16.27
C GLY A 222 -21.90 -7.73 15.43
N ARG A 223 -20.62 -8.02 15.75
CA ARG A 223 -19.47 -7.63 14.95
C ARG A 223 -18.76 -8.86 14.40
N HIS A 224 -18.24 -8.72 13.20
CA HIS A 224 -17.31 -9.64 12.56
C HIS A 224 -15.90 -9.03 12.67
N VAL A 225 -14.97 -9.79 13.24
CA VAL A 225 -13.58 -9.39 13.48
C VAL A 225 -12.65 -10.31 12.72
N THR A 226 -11.79 -9.73 11.88
CA THR A 226 -10.74 -10.43 11.14
C THR A 226 -9.37 -9.91 11.55
N GLN A 227 -8.37 -10.79 11.57
CA GLN A 227 -7.01 -10.49 11.98
C GLN A 227 -6.03 -10.93 10.92
N TYR A 228 -5.02 -10.08 10.67
CA TYR A 228 -3.98 -10.28 9.67
C TYR A 228 -2.62 -9.99 10.29
N HIS A 229 -1.64 -10.82 9.95
CA HIS A 229 -0.26 -10.72 10.44
C HIS A 229 0.73 -10.73 9.27
N SER A 230 1.60 -9.71 9.20
CA SER A 230 2.73 -9.66 8.28
C SER A 230 4.05 -9.70 9.05
N ALA A 231 4.80 -10.80 8.85
CA ALA A 231 6.15 -10.97 9.38
C ALA A 231 7.24 -10.52 8.39
N ASP A 232 6.89 -10.33 7.12
CA ASP A 232 7.73 -9.63 6.14
C ASP A 232 7.47 -8.12 6.27
N PRO A 233 8.53 -7.28 6.12
CA PRO A 233 8.37 -5.83 6.06
C PRO A 233 7.51 -5.42 4.87
N VAL A 234 6.70 -4.37 5.05
CA VAL A 234 5.73 -3.87 4.07
C VAL A 234 5.86 -2.34 4.01
N ALA A 235 5.99 -1.78 2.82
CA ALA A 235 5.97 -0.33 2.64
C ALA A 235 4.53 0.20 2.78
N SER A 236 4.37 1.42 3.31
CA SER A 236 3.04 2.00 3.56
C SER A 236 2.13 1.96 2.34
N TYR A 237 2.68 2.19 1.13
CA TYR A 237 1.91 2.30 -0.11
C TYR A 237 1.28 0.97 -0.58
N VAL A 238 1.85 -0.17 -0.21
CA VAL A 238 1.38 -1.52 -0.59
C VAL A 238 0.55 -2.22 0.50
N VAL A 239 0.21 -1.52 1.58
CA VAL A 239 -0.77 -1.99 2.56
C VAL A 239 -2.18 -1.92 1.98
N THR A 240 -2.95 -3.01 2.02
CA THR A 240 -4.37 -3.01 1.68
C THR A 240 -5.24 -2.97 2.93
N PHE A 241 -6.35 -2.24 2.85
CA PHE A 241 -7.49 -2.37 3.74
C PHE A 241 -8.79 -2.17 2.94
N ALA A 242 -9.67 -3.17 2.99
CA ALA A 242 -10.97 -3.11 2.34
C ALA A 242 -12.07 -3.66 3.25
N VAL A 243 -13.26 -3.07 3.16
CA VAL A 243 -14.46 -3.55 3.84
C VAL A 243 -15.60 -3.59 2.84
N ASP A 244 -16.14 -4.78 2.61
CA ASP A 244 -17.34 -5.00 1.81
C ASP A 244 -18.03 -6.29 2.29
N ARG A 245 -19.09 -6.71 1.62
CA ARG A 245 -19.72 -8.03 1.79
C ARG A 245 -18.94 -9.08 1.01
N PHE A 246 -17.68 -9.26 1.40
CA PHE A 246 -16.78 -10.20 0.74
C PHE A 246 -17.10 -11.65 1.08
N VAL A 247 -16.89 -12.52 0.09
CA VAL A 247 -16.82 -13.96 0.23
C VAL A 247 -15.39 -14.42 -0.06
N ARG A 248 -14.90 -15.35 0.76
CA ARG A 248 -13.58 -15.96 0.62
C ARG A 248 -13.59 -17.01 -0.49
N ILE A 249 -12.52 -17.02 -1.29
CA ILE A 249 -12.22 -18.06 -2.28
C ILE A 249 -10.80 -18.57 -1.99
N ASP A 250 -10.70 -19.87 -1.65
CA ASP A 250 -9.43 -20.55 -1.45
C ASP A 250 -8.94 -21.13 -2.79
N GLY A 251 -7.77 -20.68 -3.24
CA GLY A 251 -7.12 -21.08 -4.49
C GLY A 251 -6.11 -22.22 -4.36
N GLY A 252 -5.97 -22.81 -3.17
CA GLY A 252 -4.93 -23.79 -2.86
C GLY A 252 -3.66 -23.13 -2.32
N GLU A 253 -2.50 -23.64 -2.73
CA GLU A 253 -1.17 -23.15 -2.35
C GLU A 253 -0.29 -23.01 -3.61
N THR A 254 0.70 -22.13 -3.54
CA THR A 254 1.77 -22.04 -4.55
C THR A 254 2.66 -23.29 -4.51
N ASP A 255 3.53 -23.49 -5.50
CA ASP A 255 4.49 -24.60 -5.47
C ASP A 255 5.45 -24.49 -4.26
N GLY A 256 5.70 -23.27 -3.78
CA GLY A 256 6.42 -22.97 -2.54
C GLY A 256 5.62 -23.14 -1.24
N GLY A 257 4.33 -23.47 -1.30
CA GLY A 257 3.47 -23.71 -0.13
C GLY A 257 2.80 -22.46 0.46
N ALA A 258 2.87 -21.31 -0.21
CA ALA A 258 2.18 -20.11 0.24
C ALA A 258 0.68 -20.23 -0.09
N PRO A 259 -0.25 -20.08 0.88
CA PRO A 259 -1.68 -20.15 0.61
C PRO A 259 -2.14 -19.05 -0.36
N ILE A 260 -3.06 -19.42 -1.26
CA ILE A 260 -3.71 -18.52 -2.20
C ILE A 260 -5.11 -18.20 -1.69
N VAL A 261 -5.33 -16.99 -1.17
CA VAL A 261 -6.60 -16.59 -0.55
C VAL A 261 -7.13 -15.31 -1.17
N SER A 262 -8.31 -15.36 -1.76
CA SER A 262 -8.93 -14.22 -2.43
C SER A 262 -10.29 -13.84 -1.84
N TRP A 263 -10.67 -12.58 -2.02
CA TRP A 263 -11.89 -11.98 -1.47
C TRP A 263 -12.61 -11.21 -2.57
N VAL A 264 -13.83 -11.64 -2.88
CA VAL A 264 -14.66 -11.03 -3.94
C VAL A 264 -16.07 -10.80 -3.44
N ARG A 265 -16.91 -10.10 -4.19
CA ARG A 265 -18.33 -10.02 -3.86
C ARG A 265 -19.10 -11.20 -4.43
N GLU A 266 -20.13 -11.65 -3.72
CA GLU A 266 -20.94 -12.79 -4.16
C GLU A 266 -21.57 -12.58 -5.55
N ASN A 267 -21.92 -11.34 -5.91
CA ASN A 267 -22.51 -11.00 -7.21
C ASN A 267 -21.49 -11.00 -8.37
N SER A 268 -20.19 -10.86 -8.10
CA SER A 268 -19.12 -10.92 -9.11
C SER A 268 -18.30 -12.21 -9.05
N ARG A 269 -18.57 -13.09 -8.07
CA ARG A 269 -17.89 -14.37 -7.85
C ARG A 269 -17.71 -15.20 -9.12
N SER A 270 -18.77 -15.40 -9.90
CA SER A 270 -18.71 -16.24 -11.10
C SER A 270 -17.82 -15.68 -12.21
N ALA A 271 -17.63 -14.36 -12.26
CA ALA A 271 -16.69 -13.72 -13.18
C ALA A 271 -15.24 -13.85 -12.70
N TRP A 272 -15.03 -13.83 -11.37
CA TRP A 272 -13.71 -13.92 -10.75
C TRP A 272 -13.15 -15.35 -10.67
N GLU A 273 -13.98 -16.35 -10.37
CA GLU A 273 -13.51 -17.73 -10.16
C GLU A 273 -12.56 -18.24 -11.26
N PRO A 274 -12.85 -18.06 -12.57
CA PRO A 274 -11.92 -18.46 -13.64
C PRO A 274 -10.59 -17.71 -13.61
N ILE A 275 -10.59 -16.42 -13.25
CA ILE A 275 -9.39 -15.58 -13.20
C ILE A 275 -8.53 -15.99 -12.01
N LEU A 276 -9.14 -16.12 -10.83
CA LEU A 276 -8.47 -16.50 -9.58
C LEU A 276 -7.88 -17.91 -9.67
N ALA A 277 -8.53 -18.84 -10.39
CA ALA A 277 -8.00 -20.18 -10.63
C ALA A 277 -6.67 -20.18 -11.38
N THR A 278 -6.28 -19.08 -12.05
CA THR A 278 -5.00 -18.96 -12.76
C THR A 278 -3.85 -18.45 -11.90
N ILE A 279 -4.09 -18.02 -10.65
CA ILE A 279 -3.04 -17.45 -9.78
C ILE A 279 -1.91 -18.45 -9.56
N GLY A 280 -2.22 -19.71 -9.24
CA GLY A 280 -1.21 -20.74 -8.99
C GLY A 280 -0.27 -20.94 -10.19
N ASP A 281 -0.83 -21.07 -11.40
CA ASP A 281 -0.03 -21.24 -12.63
C ASP A 281 0.84 -20.01 -12.95
N LYS A 282 0.32 -18.80 -12.70
CA LYS A 282 1.06 -17.55 -12.90
C LYS A 282 2.21 -17.43 -11.91
N VAL A 283 1.97 -17.73 -10.63
CA VAL A 283 3.01 -17.76 -9.60
C VAL A 283 4.08 -18.81 -9.93
N ALA A 284 3.69 -20.03 -10.32
CA ALA A 284 4.65 -21.06 -10.71
C ALA A 284 5.54 -20.63 -11.91
N TRP A 285 4.96 -19.90 -12.88
CA TRP A 285 5.71 -19.32 -14.00
C TRP A 285 6.73 -18.27 -13.55
N LEU A 286 6.36 -17.40 -12.60
CA LEU A 286 7.22 -16.39 -11.99
C LEU A 286 8.31 -17.06 -11.13
N GLU A 287 7.96 -18.05 -10.31
CA GLU A 287 8.90 -18.77 -9.44
C GLU A 287 10.00 -19.47 -10.23
N LYS A 288 9.63 -20.10 -11.35
CA LYS A 288 10.58 -20.72 -12.27
C LYS A 288 11.62 -19.73 -12.80
N ARG A 289 11.27 -18.45 -12.95
CA ARG A 289 12.12 -17.40 -13.52
C ARG A 289 12.91 -16.63 -12.49
N TYR A 290 12.26 -16.21 -11.41
CA TYR A 290 12.78 -15.22 -10.47
C TYR A 290 13.09 -15.80 -9.10
N GLY A 291 12.87 -17.10 -8.90
CA GLY A 291 13.07 -17.79 -7.62
C GLY A 291 11.78 -17.83 -6.79
N PRO A 292 11.81 -18.45 -5.60
CA PRO A 292 10.61 -18.69 -4.79
C PRO A 292 9.76 -17.44 -4.56
N TYR A 293 8.45 -17.63 -4.41
CA TYR A 293 7.53 -16.56 -4.04
C TYR A 293 8.00 -15.87 -2.75
N PRO A 294 8.10 -14.52 -2.71
CA PRO A 294 8.79 -13.84 -1.64
C PRO A 294 7.97 -13.70 -0.36
N PHE A 295 6.66 -13.92 -0.35
CA PHE A 295 5.83 -13.65 0.83
C PHE A 295 5.11 -14.88 1.37
N ALA A 296 4.57 -14.75 2.58
CA ALA A 296 3.91 -15.85 3.27
C ALA A 296 2.54 -16.26 2.68
N HIS A 297 1.89 -15.41 1.89
CA HIS A 297 0.62 -15.69 1.21
C HIS A 297 0.49 -14.84 -0.06
N THR A 298 -0.40 -15.25 -0.96
CA THR A 298 -0.78 -14.45 -2.14
C THR A 298 -2.30 -14.48 -2.34
N GLY A 299 -2.84 -13.55 -3.13
CA GLY A 299 -4.24 -13.58 -3.53
C GLY A 299 -4.72 -12.24 -4.03
N VAL A 300 -6.04 -12.10 -4.18
CA VAL A 300 -6.69 -10.89 -4.71
C VAL A 300 -7.81 -10.43 -3.78
N VAL A 301 -7.96 -9.13 -3.60
CA VAL A 301 -9.21 -8.50 -3.13
C VAL A 301 -9.83 -7.67 -4.25
N ALA A 302 -11.08 -7.98 -4.61
CA ALA A 302 -11.79 -7.30 -5.69
C ALA A 302 -12.66 -6.15 -5.15
N VAL A 303 -12.33 -4.91 -5.53
CA VAL A 303 -12.89 -3.68 -4.91
C VAL A 303 -13.60 -2.78 -5.93
N GLY A 304 -14.21 -1.68 -5.47
CA GLY A 304 -14.99 -0.76 -6.32
C GLY A 304 -14.18 0.25 -7.15
N GLY A 305 -12.85 0.23 -7.09
CA GLY A 305 -11.98 1.25 -7.73
C GLY A 305 -11.79 1.08 -9.24
N GLU A 306 -10.90 1.90 -9.81
CA GLU A 306 -10.68 2.03 -11.27
C GLU A 306 -9.40 1.33 -11.78
N SER A 307 -8.55 0.79 -10.88
CA SER A 307 -7.23 0.27 -11.24
C SER A 307 -6.89 -1.09 -10.59
N GLY A 308 -5.67 -1.57 -10.87
CA GLY A 308 -4.96 -2.60 -10.12
C GLY A 308 -3.90 -1.97 -9.23
N MET A 309 -3.53 -2.66 -8.16
CA MET A 309 -2.47 -2.26 -7.24
C MET A 309 -1.83 -3.52 -6.67
N GLU A 310 -0.51 -3.55 -6.66
CA GLU A 310 0.32 -4.70 -6.29
C GLU A 310 0.32 -5.03 -4.79
N THR A 311 -0.64 -4.54 -4.01
CA THR A 311 -0.61 -4.60 -2.55
C THR A 311 -0.15 -5.96 -2.00
N GLN A 312 0.90 -5.92 -1.17
CA GLN A 312 1.76 -7.05 -0.83
C GLN A 312 0.98 -8.26 -0.30
N GLY A 313 1.10 -9.40 -1.00
CA GLY A 313 0.41 -10.66 -0.70
C GLY A 313 -1.11 -10.67 -0.91
N THR A 314 -1.77 -9.50 -1.05
CA THR A 314 -3.22 -9.41 -1.24
C THR A 314 -3.49 -8.35 -2.31
N ILE A 315 -3.27 -8.68 -3.57
CA ILE A 315 -3.36 -7.75 -4.71
C ILE A 315 -4.75 -7.13 -4.78
N THR A 316 -4.83 -5.80 -4.88
CA THR A 316 -6.10 -5.08 -4.92
C THR A 316 -6.47 -4.80 -6.39
N LEU A 317 -7.57 -5.39 -6.87
CA LEU A 317 -8.04 -5.20 -8.24
C LEU A 317 -9.44 -4.59 -8.30
N SER A 318 -9.66 -3.72 -9.28
CA SER A 318 -11.02 -3.30 -9.65
C SER A 318 -11.89 -4.51 -10.00
N ASP A 319 -13.03 -4.65 -9.35
CA ASP A 319 -14.02 -5.70 -9.63
C ASP A 319 -14.54 -5.66 -11.07
N GLY A 320 -14.51 -4.48 -11.70
CA GLY A 320 -14.90 -4.32 -13.10
C GLY A 320 -14.01 -5.09 -14.07
N ILE A 321 -12.74 -5.31 -13.73
CA ILE A 321 -11.75 -5.95 -14.61
C ILE A 321 -12.13 -7.40 -14.93
N ALA A 322 -12.85 -8.10 -14.04
CA ALA A 322 -13.27 -9.47 -14.25
C ALA A 322 -14.20 -9.65 -15.46
N ASN A 323 -14.82 -8.57 -15.94
CA ASN A 323 -15.65 -8.58 -17.15
C ASN A 323 -14.84 -8.52 -18.45
N VAL A 324 -13.52 -8.36 -18.37
CA VAL A 324 -12.61 -8.31 -19.52
C VAL A 324 -11.45 -9.30 -19.27
N PRO A 325 -11.70 -10.63 -19.41
CA PRO A 325 -10.82 -11.64 -18.83
C PRO A 325 -9.37 -11.64 -19.33
N LYS A 326 -9.13 -11.28 -20.60
CA LYS A 326 -7.77 -11.24 -21.15
C LYS A 326 -6.94 -10.14 -20.52
N GLU A 327 -7.55 -8.98 -20.34
CA GLU A 327 -6.98 -7.82 -19.68
C GLU A 327 -6.80 -8.12 -18.19
N ALA A 328 -7.77 -8.76 -17.54
CA ALA A 328 -7.65 -9.19 -16.14
C ALA A 328 -6.47 -10.15 -15.92
N GLU A 329 -6.26 -11.12 -16.82
CA GLU A 329 -5.14 -12.04 -16.70
C GLU A 329 -3.78 -11.35 -16.87
N ALA A 330 -3.68 -10.41 -17.82
CA ALA A 330 -2.44 -9.67 -18.05
C ALA A 330 -2.13 -8.71 -16.90
N VAL A 331 -3.14 -8.00 -16.38
CA VAL A 331 -3.01 -7.12 -15.21
C VAL A 331 -2.68 -7.94 -13.96
N LEU A 332 -3.38 -9.04 -13.70
CA LEU A 332 -3.08 -9.90 -12.56
C LEU A 332 -1.63 -10.39 -12.58
N LEU A 333 -1.10 -10.73 -13.75
CA LEU A 333 0.31 -11.10 -13.84
C LEU A 333 1.25 -9.90 -13.60
N HIS A 334 0.93 -8.71 -14.11
CA HIS A 334 1.68 -7.48 -13.80
C HIS A 334 1.77 -7.27 -12.29
N GLU A 335 0.63 -7.33 -11.59
CA GLU A 335 0.59 -7.19 -10.13
C GLU A 335 1.32 -8.32 -9.38
N LEU A 336 1.26 -9.56 -9.90
CA LEU A 336 2.04 -10.67 -9.33
C LEU A 336 3.54 -10.49 -9.56
N ALA A 337 3.97 -9.86 -10.65
CA ALA A 337 5.39 -9.58 -10.90
C ALA A 337 5.95 -8.57 -9.91
N HIS A 338 5.13 -7.59 -9.49
CA HIS A 338 5.51 -6.61 -8.47
C HIS A 338 5.86 -7.22 -7.12
N GLN A 339 5.33 -8.40 -6.80
CA GLN A 339 5.70 -9.14 -5.58
C GLN A 339 7.23 -9.39 -5.52
N TRP A 340 7.89 -9.56 -6.67
CA TRP A 340 9.35 -9.61 -6.76
C TRP A 340 9.99 -8.24 -7.06
N TYR A 341 9.34 -7.42 -7.89
CA TYR A 341 9.86 -6.13 -8.37
C TYR A 341 8.96 -4.96 -7.95
N GLY A 342 9.18 -4.46 -6.75
CA GLY A 342 8.39 -3.40 -6.14
C GLY A 342 8.18 -3.65 -4.66
N ASP A 343 7.69 -4.83 -4.30
CA ASP A 343 7.39 -5.17 -2.90
C ASP A 343 8.60 -5.82 -2.21
N ALA A 344 9.18 -6.86 -2.83
CA ALA A 344 10.36 -7.51 -2.25
C ALA A 344 11.63 -6.68 -2.44
N VAL A 345 11.63 -5.78 -3.43
CA VAL A 345 12.74 -4.86 -3.72
C VAL A 345 12.15 -3.49 -3.99
N THR A 346 12.06 -2.69 -2.93
CA THR A 346 11.32 -1.43 -2.90
C THR A 346 12.19 -0.26 -3.33
N PRO A 347 11.66 0.73 -4.07
CA PRO A 347 12.45 1.90 -4.42
C PRO A 347 12.72 2.73 -3.17
N SER A 348 13.95 3.22 -2.99
CA SER A 348 14.29 4.08 -1.85
C SER A 348 13.53 5.42 -1.86
N ASP A 349 13.18 5.91 -3.05
CA ASP A 349 12.36 7.09 -3.24
C ASP A 349 11.62 7.01 -4.58
N TRP A 350 10.62 7.86 -4.77
CA TRP A 350 9.71 7.78 -5.91
C TRP A 350 10.35 8.13 -7.26
N ARG A 351 11.56 8.72 -7.31
CA ARG A 351 12.31 8.79 -8.59
C ARG A 351 12.66 7.40 -9.10
N GLY A 352 12.71 6.42 -8.20
CA GLY A 352 12.95 5.00 -8.46
C GLY A 352 11.74 4.22 -8.96
N VAL A 353 10.53 4.81 -9.10
CA VAL A 353 9.31 4.06 -9.50
C VAL A 353 9.46 3.25 -10.79
N TRP A 354 10.37 3.66 -11.68
CA TRP A 354 10.70 2.92 -12.89
C TRP A 354 11.31 1.53 -12.64
N LEU A 355 11.94 1.31 -11.47
CA LEU A 355 12.44 0.01 -11.03
C LEU A 355 11.29 -0.95 -10.73
N ASN A 356 10.11 -0.45 -10.38
CA ASN A 356 8.93 -1.27 -10.17
C ASN A 356 8.26 -1.50 -11.52
N GLU A 357 7.78 -0.39 -12.11
CA GLU A 357 6.87 -0.43 -13.24
C GLU A 357 7.51 -0.89 -14.53
N GLY A 358 8.76 -0.48 -14.76
CA GLY A 358 9.52 -0.91 -15.92
C GLY A 358 9.86 -2.40 -15.89
N MET A 359 10.15 -2.93 -14.70
CA MET A 359 10.42 -4.35 -14.49
C MET A 359 9.15 -5.17 -14.69
N ALA A 360 8.07 -4.85 -13.97
CA ALA A 360 6.79 -5.55 -14.08
C ALA A 360 6.25 -5.53 -15.51
N THR A 361 6.34 -4.39 -16.21
CA THR A 361 5.95 -4.27 -17.63
C THR A 361 6.75 -5.21 -18.54
N PHE A 362 8.06 -5.33 -18.31
CA PHE A 362 8.92 -6.22 -19.07
C PHE A 362 8.58 -7.70 -18.81
N VAL A 363 8.40 -8.07 -17.53
CA VAL A 363 7.98 -9.41 -17.12
C VAL A 363 6.63 -9.78 -17.72
N GLN A 364 5.67 -8.85 -17.71
CA GLN A 364 4.36 -9.05 -18.31
C GLN A 364 4.46 -9.38 -19.80
N ALA A 365 5.28 -8.63 -20.55
CA ALA A 365 5.46 -8.88 -21.97
C ALA A 365 6.10 -10.25 -22.25
N GLN A 366 7.03 -10.71 -21.41
CA GLN A 366 7.60 -12.05 -21.52
C GLN A 366 6.54 -13.13 -21.33
N TRP A 367 5.70 -13.01 -20.30
CA TRP A 367 4.62 -13.98 -20.05
C TRP A 367 3.59 -13.99 -21.19
N VAL A 368 3.16 -12.81 -21.65
CA VAL A 368 2.22 -12.71 -22.78
C VAL A 368 2.79 -13.40 -24.01
N SER A 369 4.09 -13.21 -24.30
CA SER A 369 4.79 -13.88 -25.40
C SER A 369 4.81 -15.41 -25.22
N ASP A 370 5.12 -15.90 -24.01
CA ASP A 370 5.15 -17.33 -23.69
C ASP A 370 3.78 -18.01 -23.81
N MET A 371 2.71 -17.31 -23.46
CA MET A 371 1.34 -17.80 -23.56
C MET A 371 0.77 -17.71 -24.99
N GLY A 372 1.60 -17.35 -25.99
CA GLY A 372 1.23 -17.28 -27.39
C GLY A 372 0.50 -15.98 -27.80
N GLY A 373 0.62 -14.93 -26.99
CA GLY A 373 0.13 -13.58 -27.27
C GLY A 373 1.07 -12.76 -28.16
N GLU A 374 1.09 -11.44 -27.93
CA GLU A 374 2.06 -10.53 -28.59
C GLU A 374 3.49 -10.98 -28.23
N THR A 375 4.37 -11.10 -29.25
CA THR A 375 5.76 -11.47 -29.01
C THR A 375 6.51 -10.33 -28.31
N LEU A 376 7.56 -10.67 -27.53
CA LEU A 376 8.38 -9.66 -26.86
C LEU A 376 8.96 -8.63 -27.85
N ASP A 377 9.44 -9.06 -29.02
CA ASP A 377 9.95 -8.17 -30.07
C ASP A 377 8.88 -7.21 -30.61
N ALA A 378 7.63 -7.68 -30.75
CA ALA A 378 6.52 -6.85 -31.19
C ALA A 378 6.14 -5.82 -30.11
N ALA A 379 6.12 -6.21 -28.84
CA ALA A 379 5.92 -5.31 -27.72
C ALA A 379 7.02 -4.23 -27.67
N ILE A 380 8.29 -4.62 -27.78
CA ILE A 380 9.45 -3.69 -27.86
C ILE A 380 9.28 -2.71 -29.03
N ALA A 381 8.94 -3.19 -30.23
CA ALA A 381 8.74 -2.33 -31.39
C ALA A 381 7.59 -1.32 -31.17
N ARG A 382 6.50 -1.74 -30.53
CA ARG A 382 5.37 -0.87 -30.18
C ARG A 382 5.77 0.19 -29.16
N TRP A 383 6.48 -0.18 -28.10
CA TRP A 383 6.98 0.75 -27.09
C TRP A 383 7.96 1.76 -27.69
N ARG A 384 8.87 1.32 -28.57
CA ARG A 384 9.77 2.22 -29.34
C ARG A 384 9.00 3.28 -30.11
N GLY A 385 7.85 2.92 -30.69
CA GLY A 385 6.96 3.86 -31.40
C GLY A 385 6.27 4.91 -30.50
N MET A 386 6.21 4.68 -29.19
CA MET A 386 5.53 5.55 -28.21
C MET A 386 6.52 6.32 -27.30
N ASP A 387 7.76 5.87 -27.18
CA ASP A 387 8.77 6.37 -26.24
C ASP A 387 9.00 7.89 -26.37
N ALA A 388 9.22 8.41 -27.59
CA ALA A 388 9.44 9.85 -27.80
C ALA A 388 8.26 10.70 -27.32
N ARG A 389 7.02 10.22 -27.53
CA ARG A 389 5.80 10.90 -27.07
C ARG A 389 5.74 10.91 -25.55
N MET A 390 6.02 9.77 -24.90
CA MET A 390 5.99 9.66 -23.44
C MET A 390 7.01 10.56 -22.76
N ARG A 391 8.26 10.59 -23.25
CA ARG A 391 9.29 11.50 -22.73
C ARG A 391 8.91 12.97 -22.92
N THR A 392 8.28 13.29 -24.05
CA THR A 392 7.77 14.64 -24.30
C THR A 392 6.62 15.01 -23.36
N SER A 393 5.71 14.07 -23.08
CA SER A 393 4.52 14.29 -22.25
C SER A 393 4.80 14.29 -20.75
N TYR A 394 5.69 13.43 -20.28
CA TYR A 394 5.84 13.12 -18.84
C TYR A 394 7.28 13.30 -18.33
N GLY A 395 8.24 13.59 -19.22
CA GLY A 395 9.66 13.69 -18.91
C GLY A 395 10.41 12.34 -18.99
N PRO A 396 11.75 12.37 -18.84
CA PRO A 396 12.56 11.15 -18.74
C PRO A 396 12.12 10.29 -17.54
N PRO A 397 12.17 8.96 -17.61
CA PRO A 397 11.65 8.10 -16.54
C PRO A 397 12.43 8.19 -15.22
N GLY A 398 13.73 8.51 -15.24
CA GLY A 398 14.53 8.71 -14.02
C GLY A 398 14.39 10.11 -13.40
N SER A 399 13.67 11.00 -14.07
CA SER A 399 13.44 12.38 -13.64
C SER A 399 12.12 12.90 -14.23
N TYR A 400 11.04 12.15 -14.00
CA TYR A 400 9.73 12.48 -14.54
C TYR A 400 9.24 13.82 -13.95
N ARG A 401 8.28 14.45 -14.62
CA ARG A 401 7.75 15.74 -14.18
C ARG A 401 6.90 15.57 -12.91
N PRO A 402 7.04 16.46 -11.92
CA PRO A 402 6.10 16.53 -10.81
C PRO A 402 4.67 16.69 -11.34
N GLY A 403 3.74 15.84 -10.90
CA GLY A 403 2.37 15.79 -11.43
C GLY A 403 2.13 14.76 -12.55
N ASP A 404 3.17 14.00 -12.95
CA ASP A 404 3.08 12.92 -13.94
C ASP A 404 3.50 11.56 -13.34
N PHE A 405 3.33 11.38 -12.03
CA PHE A 405 3.65 10.13 -11.31
C PHE A 405 3.04 8.90 -11.98
N ALA A 406 3.84 7.82 -12.04
CA ALA A 406 3.46 6.55 -12.65
C ALA A 406 2.71 6.73 -13.99
N SER A 407 3.19 7.65 -14.84
CA SER A 407 2.70 7.79 -16.21
C SER A 407 3.45 6.84 -17.14
N GLY A 408 2.96 6.65 -18.37
CA GLY A 408 3.51 5.62 -19.27
C GLY A 408 5.03 5.69 -19.51
N ASN A 409 5.68 6.84 -19.32
CA ASN A 409 7.15 6.91 -19.40
C ASN A 409 7.85 5.99 -18.40
N VAL A 410 7.36 5.80 -17.18
CA VAL A 410 8.04 4.94 -16.18
C VAL A 410 7.78 3.45 -16.37
N TYR A 411 6.85 3.07 -17.24
CA TYR A 411 6.55 1.68 -17.60
C TYR A 411 7.36 1.26 -18.83
N TYR A 412 7.13 1.97 -19.94
CA TYR A 412 7.60 1.51 -21.25
C TYR A 412 9.05 1.92 -21.55
N CYS A 413 9.49 3.10 -21.10
CA CYS A 413 10.86 3.56 -21.34
C CYS A 413 11.91 2.68 -20.63
N PRO A 414 11.73 2.27 -19.36
CA PRO A 414 12.66 1.36 -18.71
C PRO A 414 12.48 -0.09 -19.18
N ALA A 415 11.28 -0.53 -19.57
CA ALA A 415 11.13 -1.84 -20.24
C ALA A 415 11.96 -1.91 -21.55
N LEU A 416 12.04 -0.81 -22.31
CA LEU A 416 12.96 -0.70 -23.45
C LEU A 416 14.44 -0.70 -23.03
N MET A 417 14.78 -0.02 -21.93
CA MET A 417 16.14 -0.08 -21.36
C MET A 417 16.53 -1.52 -21.00
N LEU A 418 15.65 -2.28 -20.36
CA LEU A 418 15.86 -3.70 -20.03
C LEU A 418 16.04 -4.55 -21.28
N ALA A 419 15.26 -4.29 -22.34
CA ALA A 419 15.45 -4.96 -23.62
C ALA A 419 16.84 -4.70 -24.22
N GLU A 420 17.36 -3.47 -24.13
CA GLU A 420 18.71 -3.13 -24.59
C GLU A 420 19.82 -3.76 -23.72
N ILE A 421 19.62 -3.81 -22.41
CA ILE A 421 20.52 -4.53 -21.49
C ILE A 421 20.55 -6.01 -21.88
N ARG A 422 19.38 -6.63 -22.07
CA ARG A 422 19.23 -8.02 -22.50
C ARG A 422 19.92 -8.29 -23.84
N ALA A 423 19.76 -7.40 -24.82
CA ALA A 423 20.39 -7.54 -26.13
C ALA A 423 21.93 -7.51 -26.06
N ARG A 424 22.50 -6.70 -25.15
CA ARG A 424 23.95 -6.56 -24.97
C ARG A 424 24.56 -7.68 -24.12
N MET A 425 23.87 -8.11 -23.06
CA MET A 425 24.34 -9.19 -22.19
C MET A 425 24.11 -10.59 -22.78
N GLY A 426 23.13 -10.71 -23.66
CA GLY A 426 22.56 -11.99 -24.04
C GLY A 426 21.48 -12.44 -23.06
N GLU A 427 20.57 -13.28 -23.56
CA GLU A 427 19.38 -13.72 -22.83
C GLU A 427 19.71 -14.44 -21.52
N ALA A 428 20.49 -15.52 -21.55
CA ALA A 428 20.74 -16.31 -20.34
C ALA A 428 21.43 -15.52 -19.20
N PRO A 429 22.46 -14.68 -19.45
CA PRO A 429 23.02 -13.81 -18.43
C PRO A 429 22.04 -12.76 -17.90
N PHE A 430 21.16 -12.22 -18.75
CA PHE A 430 20.14 -11.26 -18.35
C PHE A 430 19.09 -11.90 -17.42
N GLU A 431 18.56 -13.07 -17.80
CA GLU A 431 17.58 -13.80 -16.97
C GLU A 431 18.18 -14.18 -15.60
N ALA A 432 19.46 -14.60 -15.57
CA ALA A 432 20.17 -14.86 -14.33
C ALA A 432 20.35 -13.59 -13.47
N MET A 433 20.71 -12.46 -14.08
CA MET A 433 20.83 -11.17 -13.40
C MET A 433 19.51 -10.72 -12.76
N MET A 434 18.41 -10.83 -13.51
CA MET A 434 17.07 -10.46 -13.04
C MET A 434 16.64 -11.33 -11.85
N ARG A 435 16.82 -12.65 -11.96
CA ARG A 435 16.60 -13.58 -10.84
C ARG A 435 17.43 -13.23 -9.62
N ASP A 436 18.74 -13.08 -9.80
CA ASP A 436 19.65 -12.85 -8.70
C ASP A 436 19.36 -11.52 -7.98
N TRP A 437 18.87 -10.50 -8.71
CA TRP A 437 18.57 -9.17 -8.16
C TRP A 437 17.54 -9.31 -7.04
N VAL A 438 16.39 -9.90 -7.34
CA VAL A 438 15.29 -10.03 -6.40
C VAL A 438 15.59 -11.03 -5.28
N GLN A 439 16.42 -12.03 -5.53
CA GLN A 439 16.81 -12.99 -4.49
C GLN A 439 17.88 -12.45 -3.53
N GLN A 440 18.74 -11.53 -3.98
CA GLN A 440 19.83 -10.97 -3.16
C GLN A 440 19.49 -9.62 -2.54
N GLN A 441 18.53 -8.88 -3.10
CA GLN A 441 18.05 -7.59 -2.59
C GLN A 441 16.68 -7.71 -1.92
N ARG A 442 16.21 -8.93 -1.60
CA ARG A 442 14.91 -9.13 -0.94
C ARG A 442 14.85 -8.37 0.39
N ASN A 443 13.71 -7.70 0.63
CA ASN A 443 13.39 -6.89 1.80
C ASN A 443 14.42 -5.77 2.00
N THR A 444 14.78 -5.09 0.90
CA THR A 444 15.68 -3.94 0.92
C THR A 444 15.17 -2.83 0.02
N HIS A 445 15.62 -1.62 0.32
CA HIS A 445 15.38 -0.45 -0.49
C HIS A 445 16.51 -0.26 -1.50
N GLN A 446 16.17 -0.09 -2.78
CA GLN A 446 17.13 0.05 -3.86
C GLN A 446 16.93 1.38 -4.60
N ASP A 447 18.03 1.92 -5.09
CA ASP A 447 18.02 3.14 -5.88
C ASP A 447 18.65 2.90 -7.26
N ARG A 448 18.70 3.95 -8.07
CA ARG A 448 19.35 3.88 -9.37
C ARG A 448 20.84 3.51 -9.25
N ALA A 449 21.54 3.98 -8.23
CA ALA A 449 22.97 3.75 -8.08
C ALA A 449 23.27 2.28 -7.78
N SER A 450 22.49 1.66 -6.89
CA SER A 450 22.62 0.24 -6.54
C SER A 450 22.25 -0.66 -7.72
N PHE A 451 21.15 -0.37 -8.43
CA PHE A 451 20.79 -1.10 -9.65
C PHE A 451 21.85 -0.95 -10.74
N THR A 452 22.36 0.26 -10.96
CA THR A 452 23.43 0.49 -11.95
C THR A 452 24.70 -0.26 -11.58
N ALA A 453 25.09 -0.27 -10.30
CA ALA A 453 26.24 -1.03 -9.83
C ALA A 453 26.05 -2.53 -10.08
N TRP A 454 24.86 -3.06 -9.80
CA TRP A 454 24.50 -4.46 -10.02
C TRP A 454 24.60 -4.89 -11.49
N VAL A 455 24.01 -4.09 -12.39
CA VAL A 455 24.07 -4.37 -13.84
C VAL A 455 25.51 -4.24 -14.35
N VAL A 456 26.29 -3.26 -13.87
CA VAL A 456 27.69 -3.09 -14.26
C VAL A 456 28.56 -4.25 -13.79
N GLU A 457 28.34 -4.78 -12.60
CA GLU A 457 29.05 -5.95 -12.09
C GLU A 457 28.86 -7.17 -13.00
N ARG A 458 27.66 -7.33 -13.56
CA ARG A 458 27.29 -8.49 -14.41
C ARG A 458 27.50 -8.26 -15.91
N GLY A 459 27.45 -7.01 -16.36
CA GLY A 459 27.44 -6.63 -17.78
C GLY A 459 28.56 -5.68 -18.22
N GLY A 460 29.40 -5.20 -17.31
CA GLY A 460 30.53 -4.29 -17.58
C GLY A 460 30.19 -2.79 -17.50
N THR A 461 31.22 -1.94 -17.57
CA THR A 461 31.13 -0.47 -17.37
C THR A 461 30.21 0.25 -18.34
N ASP A 462 30.04 -0.31 -19.54
CA ASP A 462 29.31 0.28 -20.66
C ASP A 462 27.80 0.36 -20.35
N MET A 463 27.32 -0.48 -19.42
CA MET A 463 25.94 -0.49 -18.96
C MET A 463 25.58 0.76 -18.16
N ARG A 464 26.54 1.39 -17.48
CA ARG A 464 26.29 2.65 -16.76
C ARG A 464 25.84 3.75 -17.72
N VAL A 465 26.59 3.94 -18.79
CA VAL A 465 26.27 4.94 -19.81
C VAL A 465 24.91 4.66 -20.45
N LEU A 466 24.61 3.38 -20.70
CA LEU A 466 23.32 2.97 -21.22
C LEU A 466 22.19 3.32 -20.26
N ILE A 467 22.27 2.91 -18.99
CA ILE A 467 21.24 3.15 -17.99
C ILE A 467 21.02 4.65 -17.82
N ASP A 468 22.09 5.43 -17.68
CA ASP A 468 22.00 6.87 -17.52
C ASP A 468 21.32 7.54 -18.73
N THR A 469 21.68 7.11 -19.94
CA THR A 469 21.08 7.63 -21.17
C THR A 469 19.59 7.31 -21.25
N TRP A 470 19.20 6.09 -20.91
CA TRP A 470 17.79 5.67 -20.94
C TRP A 470 16.93 6.38 -19.91
N LEU A 471 17.48 6.61 -18.72
CA LEU A 471 16.76 7.22 -17.62
C LEU A 471 16.65 8.75 -17.73
N ASP A 472 17.68 9.43 -18.25
CA ASP A 472 17.76 10.89 -18.21
C ASP A 472 17.47 11.58 -19.55
N SER A 473 17.54 10.85 -20.67
CA SER A 473 17.38 11.48 -21.98
C SER A 473 15.95 12.00 -22.20
N PRO A 474 15.77 13.25 -22.64
CA PRO A 474 14.45 13.77 -23.02
C PRO A 474 13.94 13.23 -24.36
N THR A 475 14.79 12.54 -25.12
CA THR A 475 14.46 11.91 -26.40
C THR A 475 14.79 10.43 -26.39
N THR A 476 14.16 9.66 -27.28
CA THR A 476 14.46 8.23 -27.44
C THR A 476 15.96 8.00 -27.67
N PRO A 477 16.64 7.23 -26.81
CA PRO A 477 18.01 6.81 -27.06
C PRO A 477 18.14 6.01 -28.35
N ALA A 478 19.25 6.24 -29.06
CA ALA A 478 19.56 5.64 -30.35
C ALA A 478 19.70 4.10 -30.28
#